data_AF-A0A3R7XYY8-F1
#
_entry.id   AF-A0A3R7XYY8-F1
#
_cell.length_a   1.000
_cell.length_b   1.000
_cell.length_c   1.000
_cell.angle_alpha   90.00
_cell.angle_beta   90.00
_cell.angle_gamma   90.00
#
_symmetry.space_group_name_H-M   'P 1'
#
loop_
_entity.id
_entity.type
_entity.pdbx_description
1 polymer ?
#
loop_
_entity_poly.entity_id
_entity_poly.type
_entity_poly.pdbx_seq_one_letter_code
_entity_poly.pdbx_strand_id
1 'polypeptide(L)'
;MQRLISSNNLSSVCVVLGKQLNFSLVNVGGADIFEGAKKMILSIVWHSMRYRQLKILNELAAGRGEITDKDIVGWANEKVRQSGRAKGIIVSFRDPSLSDELYLLDLVHAVEPRAVDWDMVLQDKTDDAKASNAKYTISCAEKIGATVFLTYEDIVEVKPKMMMTFVASLMLVNHQRKALDVGFTQ
;
A
#
# COMPACT_ATOMS: atom_id res chain seq x y z
N MET A 1 36.22 17.58 -4.80
CA MET A 1 36.15 17.57 -3.32
C MET A 1 34.79 18.07 -2.79
N GLN A 2 34.27 19.21 -3.24
CA GLN A 2 32.99 19.77 -2.75
C GLN A 2 31.75 18.85 -2.95
N ARG A 3 31.64 18.13 -4.09
CA ARG A 3 30.58 17.12 -4.31
C ARG A 3 30.67 15.93 -3.37
N LEU A 4 31.88 15.49 -2.99
CA LEU A 4 32.06 14.37 -2.06
C LEU A 4 31.66 14.75 -0.63
N ILE A 5 31.98 15.97 -0.22
CA ILE A 5 31.58 16.52 1.08
C ILE A 5 30.05 16.73 1.14
N SER A 6 29.42 17.21 0.05
CA SER A 6 27.95 17.35 0.02
C SER A 6 27.23 15.99 0.03
N SER A 7 27.75 14.99 -0.67
CA SER A 7 27.15 13.65 -0.70
C SER A 7 27.29 12.90 0.64
N ASN A 8 28.42 13.04 1.33
CA ASN A 8 28.59 12.46 2.68
C ASN A 8 27.69 13.15 3.72
N ASN A 9 27.43 14.45 3.53
CA ASN A 9 26.46 15.19 4.35
C ASN A 9 25.04 14.65 4.15
N LEU A 10 24.63 14.38 2.89
CA LEU A 10 23.31 13.81 2.60
C LEU A 10 23.10 12.44 3.26
N SER A 11 24.09 11.55 3.16
CA SER A 11 24.06 10.25 3.82
C SER A 11 23.96 10.37 5.35
N SER A 12 24.66 11.34 5.93
CA SER A 12 24.60 11.61 7.38
C SER A 12 23.24 12.15 7.81
N VAL A 13 22.62 13.02 7.00
CA VAL A 13 21.25 13.52 7.23
C VAL A 13 20.24 12.38 7.21
N CYS A 14 20.36 11.41 6.28
CA CYS A 14 19.49 10.23 6.24
C CYS A 14 19.55 9.42 7.55
N VAL A 15 20.73 9.25 8.15
CA VAL A 15 20.89 8.55 9.43
C VAL A 15 20.25 9.34 10.57
N VAL A 16 20.45 10.66 10.62
CA VAL A 16 19.86 11.52 11.66
C VAL A 16 18.34 11.48 11.59
N LEU A 17 17.77 11.63 10.39
CA LEU A 17 16.32 11.54 10.18
C LEU A 17 15.78 10.16 10.55
N GLY A 18 16.45 9.09 10.15
CA GLY A 18 16.06 7.73 10.52
C GLY A 18 16.02 7.52 12.03
N LYS A 19 17.02 8.05 12.77
CA LYS A 19 17.02 8.02 14.24
C LYS A 19 15.87 8.84 14.85
N GLN A 20 15.57 10.01 14.30
CA GLN A 20 14.41 10.82 14.72
C GLN A 20 13.07 10.12 14.48
N LEU A 21 12.98 9.31 13.42
CA LEU A 21 11.83 8.45 13.11
C LEU A 21 11.82 7.14 13.90
N ASN A 22 12.67 7.01 14.93
CA ASN A 22 12.85 5.82 15.77
C ASN A 22 13.26 4.54 15.01
N PHE A 23 13.99 4.68 13.90
CA PHE A 23 14.56 3.52 13.21
C PHE A 23 15.73 2.97 14.02
N SER A 24 15.80 1.65 14.16
CA SER A 24 16.90 0.99 14.85
C SER A 24 18.15 0.96 13.97
N LEU A 25 18.85 2.09 13.91
CA LEU A 25 20.07 2.31 13.13
C LEU A 25 21.32 2.22 14.02
N VAL A 26 21.47 1.12 14.75
CA VAL A 26 22.64 0.85 15.60
C VAL A 26 23.86 0.64 14.70
N ASN A 27 24.95 1.36 14.99
CA ASN A 27 26.21 1.31 14.24
C ASN A 27 26.09 1.67 12.74
N VAL A 28 25.11 2.49 12.35
CA VAL A 28 25.00 3.02 10.98
C VAL A 28 25.53 4.46 10.93
N GLY A 29 26.56 4.69 10.10
CA GLY A 29 27.13 6.01 9.80
C GLY A 29 26.81 6.49 8.39
N GLY A 30 26.98 7.79 8.14
CA GLY A 30 26.82 8.37 6.80
C GLY A 30 27.84 7.83 5.78
N ALA A 31 29.03 7.46 6.25
CA ALA A 31 30.06 6.83 5.44
C ALA A 31 29.62 5.46 4.90
N ASP A 32 28.95 4.62 5.71
CA ASP A 32 28.48 3.29 5.28
C ASP A 32 27.49 3.38 4.10
N ILE A 33 26.61 4.39 4.13
CA ILE A 33 25.65 4.64 3.05
C ILE A 33 26.39 5.18 1.82
N PHE A 34 27.32 6.12 2.02
CA PHE A 34 28.12 6.70 0.93
C PHE A 34 28.97 5.65 0.21
N GLU A 35 29.54 4.70 0.95
CA GLU A 35 30.34 3.59 0.43
C GLU A 35 29.50 2.46 -0.19
N GLY A 36 28.17 2.56 -0.15
CA GLY A 36 27.28 1.59 -0.78
C GLY A 36 27.15 0.29 0.01
N ALA A 37 27.27 0.33 1.34
CA ALA A 37 27.11 -0.85 2.19
C ALA A 37 25.68 -1.42 2.07
N LYS A 38 25.51 -2.43 1.21
CA LYS A 38 24.21 -3.02 0.83
C LYS A 38 23.33 -3.38 2.04
N LYS A 39 23.94 -3.94 3.10
CA LYS A 39 23.24 -4.32 4.33
C LYS A 39 22.62 -3.11 5.04
N MET A 40 23.30 -1.97 5.03
CA MET A 40 22.86 -0.75 5.72
C MET A 40 21.77 -0.05 4.92
N ILE A 41 21.94 0.03 3.61
CA ILE A 41 20.92 0.54 2.69
C ILE A 41 19.63 -0.28 2.82
N LEU A 42 19.73 -1.61 2.79
CA LEU A 42 18.58 -2.50 2.96
C LEU A 42 17.87 -2.27 4.31
N SER A 43 18.64 -2.11 5.39
CA SER A 43 18.08 -1.80 6.71
C SER A 43 17.27 -0.50 6.68
N ILE A 44 17.78 0.57 6.07
CA ILE A 44 17.08 1.85 5.98
C ILE A 44 15.80 1.74 5.15
N VAL A 45 15.86 1.04 4.02
CA VAL A 45 14.69 0.80 3.16
C VAL A 45 13.61 0.03 3.93
N TRP A 46 14.00 -1.05 4.62
CA TRP A 46 13.07 -1.85 5.43
C TRP A 46 12.38 -1.01 6.51
N HIS A 47 13.14 -0.24 7.28
CA HIS A 47 12.56 0.62 8.31
C HIS A 47 11.64 1.69 7.72
N SER A 48 11.99 2.25 6.56
CA SER A 48 11.16 3.23 5.86
C SER A 48 9.82 2.63 5.41
N MET A 49 9.86 1.43 4.84
CA MET A 49 8.67 0.67 4.46
C MET A 49 7.79 0.39 5.68
N ARG A 50 8.37 -0.17 6.75
CA ARG A 50 7.66 -0.48 8.00
C ARG A 50 7.03 0.77 8.63
N TYR A 51 7.75 1.89 8.64
CA TYR A 51 7.26 3.16 9.14
C TYR A 51 6.05 3.66 8.36
N ARG A 52 6.10 3.60 7.01
CA ARG A 52 4.96 4.00 6.17
C ARG A 52 3.76 3.11 6.39
N GLN A 53 3.93 1.78 6.51
CA GLN A 53 2.85 0.85 6.83
C GLN A 53 2.18 1.20 8.17
N LEU A 54 2.96 1.38 9.23
CA LEU A 54 2.43 1.76 10.56
C LEU A 54 1.74 3.13 10.52
N LYS A 55 2.29 4.09 9.78
CA LYS A 55 1.68 5.42 9.62
C LYS A 55 0.31 5.34 8.96
N ILE A 56 0.14 4.52 7.91
CA ILE A 56 -1.17 4.28 7.27
C ILE A 56 -2.18 3.75 8.30
N LEU A 57 -1.81 2.73 9.06
CA LEU A 57 -2.70 2.12 10.05
C LEU A 57 -3.06 3.11 11.18
N ASN A 58 -2.09 3.89 11.65
CA ASN A 58 -2.31 4.91 12.68
C ASN A 58 -3.21 6.06 12.18
N GLU A 59 -3.05 6.49 10.92
CA GLU A 59 -3.94 7.49 10.32
C GLU A 59 -5.37 6.97 10.20
N LEU A 60 -5.54 5.69 9.83
CA LEU A 60 -6.87 5.05 9.77
C LEU A 60 -7.52 4.88 11.15
N ALA A 61 -6.72 4.58 12.17
CA ALA A 61 -7.18 4.50 13.55
C ALA A 61 -7.73 5.84 14.08
N ALA A 62 -7.26 6.98 13.55
CA ALA A 62 -7.68 8.33 13.95
C ALA A 62 -7.71 8.54 15.48
N GLY A 63 -6.76 7.92 16.21
CA GLY A 63 -6.66 8.00 17.67
C GLY A 63 -7.68 7.16 18.46
N ARG A 64 -8.50 6.32 17.79
CA ARG A 64 -9.54 5.50 18.43
C ARG A 64 -9.06 4.12 18.91
N GLY A 65 -7.80 3.77 18.69
CA GLY A 65 -7.22 2.48 19.06
C GLY A 65 -6.42 1.85 17.92
N GLU A 66 -6.20 0.53 17.96
CA GLU A 66 -5.61 -0.21 16.85
C GLU A 66 -6.68 -0.60 15.83
N ILE A 67 -6.39 -0.43 14.54
CA ILE A 67 -7.26 -0.93 13.47
C ILE A 67 -6.98 -2.42 13.23
N THR A 68 -8.03 -3.24 13.26
CA THR A 68 -7.91 -4.69 13.08
C THR A 68 -8.20 -5.12 11.64
N ASP A 69 -7.77 -6.32 11.26
CA ASP A 69 -8.10 -6.92 9.97
C ASP A 69 -9.62 -6.92 9.70
N LYS A 70 -10.42 -7.14 10.75
CA LYS A 70 -11.89 -7.17 10.65
C LYS A 70 -12.47 -5.81 10.29
N ASP A 71 -11.91 -4.73 10.83
CA ASP A 71 -12.38 -3.38 10.53
C ASP A 71 -12.13 -3.02 9.06
N ILE A 72 -10.94 -3.40 8.55
CA ILE A 72 -10.56 -3.16 7.16
C ILE A 72 -11.41 -4.00 6.21
N VAL A 73 -11.63 -5.29 6.52
CA VAL A 73 -12.51 -6.17 5.74
C VAL A 73 -13.96 -5.66 5.75
N GLY A 74 -14.46 -5.23 6.91
CA GLY A 74 -15.80 -4.67 7.05
C GLY A 74 -15.98 -3.43 6.19
N TRP A 75 -15.01 -2.52 6.22
CA TRP A 75 -14.99 -1.34 5.35
C TRP A 75 -14.98 -1.71 3.86
N ALA A 76 -14.11 -2.65 3.46
CA ALA A 76 -13.96 -3.04 2.05
C ALA A 76 -15.26 -3.64 1.50
N ASN A 77 -15.88 -4.57 2.24
CA ASN A 77 -17.16 -5.18 1.86
C ASN A 77 -18.28 -4.14 1.78
N GLU A 78 -18.36 -3.22 2.74
CA GLU A 78 -19.37 -2.15 2.70
C GLU A 78 -19.17 -1.24 1.49
N LYS A 79 -17.92 -0.88 1.18
CA LYS A 79 -17.58 0.00 0.08
C LYS A 79 -17.89 -0.64 -1.28
N VAL A 80 -17.58 -1.92 -1.47
CA VAL A 80 -17.92 -2.69 -2.67
C VAL A 80 -19.43 -2.88 -2.80
N ARG A 81 -20.15 -3.10 -1.69
CA ARG A 81 -21.62 -3.18 -1.69
C ARG A 81 -22.26 -1.88 -2.17
N GLN A 82 -21.74 -0.73 -1.74
CA GLN A 82 -22.24 0.59 -2.15
C GLN A 82 -22.01 0.90 -3.63
N SER A 83 -20.99 0.32 -4.28
CA SER A 83 -20.74 0.54 -5.70
C SER A 83 -21.68 -0.24 -6.63
N GLY A 84 -22.47 -1.18 -6.09
CA GLY A 84 -23.46 -1.95 -6.83
C GLY A 84 -22.89 -3.04 -7.73
N ARG A 85 -21.56 -3.24 -7.76
CA ARG A 85 -20.89 -4.28 -8.57
C ARG A 85 -20.45 -5.51 -7.78
N ALA A 86 -20.81 -5.62 -6.51
CA ALA A 86 -20.29 -6.67 -5.62
C ALA A 86 -20.44 -8.09 -6.20
N LYS A 87 -19.37 -8.63 -6.79
CA LYS A 87 -19.29 -10.03 -7.22
C LYS A 87 -19.14 -11.00 -6.02
N GLY A 88 -18.83 -10.47 -4.84
CA GLY A 88 -18.73 -11.23 -3.59
C GLY A 88 -18.36 -10.36 -2.39
N ILE A 89 -18.28 -11.01 -1.23
CA ILE A 89 -17.73 -10.46 0.01
C ILE A 89 -16.56 -11.34 0.43
N ILE A 90 -15.55 -10.75 1.08
CA ILE A 90 -14.47 -11.53 1.70
C ILE A 90 -14.67 -11.60 3.20
N VAL A 91 -14.34 -12.74 3.80
CA VAL A 91 -14.39 -12.89 5.27
C VAL A 91 -13.04 -12.57 5.90
N SER A 92 -11.95 -12.77 5.17
CA SER A 92 -10.59 -12.52 5.63
C SER A 92 -9.63 -12.28 4.47
N PHE A 93 -8.45 -11.73 4.77
CA PHE A 93 -7.34 -11.58 3.79
C PHE A 93 -6.66 -12.91 3.41
N ARG A 94 -7.21 -14.05 3.83
CA ARG A 94 -6.77 -15.40 3.42
C ARG A 94 -7.71 -16.02 2.39
N ASP A 95 -8.74 -15.30 1.96
CA ASP A 95 -9.75 -15.84 1.06
C ASP A 95 -9.13 -16.13 -0.32
N PRO A 96 -9.15 -17.39 -0.81
CA PRO A 96 -8.60 -17.74 -2.11
C PRO A 96 -9.28 -17.00 -3.27
N SER A 97 -10.51 -16.50 -3.08
CA SER A 97 -11.20 -15.69 -4.09
C SER A 97 -10.47 -14.39 -4.41
N LEU A 98 -9.56 -13.92 -3.55
CA LEU A 98 -8.75 -12.73 -3.81
C LEU A 98 -7.76 -12.93 -4.97
N SER A 99 -7.39 -14.19 -5.28
CA SER A 99 -6.40 -14.50 -6.32
C SER A 99 -6.85 -14.21 -7.76
N ASP A 100 -8.15 -13.98 -8.00
CA ASP A 100 -8.67 -13.63 -9.32
C ASP A 100 -8.78 -12.13 -9.56
N GLU A 101 -8.45 -11.32 -8.54
CA GLU A 101 -8.44 -9.86 -8.54
C GLU A 101 -9.79 -9.18 -8.73
N LEU A 102 -10.87 -9.92 -9.03
CA LEU A 102 -12.15 -9.31 -9.36
C LEU A 102 -12.69 -8.49 -8.19
N TYR A 103 -12.55 -9.01 -6.97
CA TYR A 103 -12.90 -8.30 -5.75
C TYR A 103 -12.04 -7.04 -5.54
N LEU A 104 -10.73 -7.13 -5.79
CA LEU A 104 -9.82 -6.00 -5.59
C LEU A 104 -10.05 -4.90 -6.63
N LEU A 105 -10.31 -5.27 -7.88
CA LEU A 105 -10.71 -4.33 -8.95
C LEU A 105 -12.05 -3.69 -8.65
N ASP A 106 -13.04 -4.45 -8.17
CA ASP A 106 -14.33 -3.90 -7.72
C ASP A 106 -14.13 -2.89 -6.59
N LEU A 107 -13.21 -3.17 -5.65
CA LEU A 107 -12.87 -2.24 -4.56
C LEU A 107 -12.17 -0.98 -5.08
N VAL A 108 -11.20 -1.10 -5.98
CA VAL A 108 -10.52 0.05 -6.60
C VAL A 108 -11.54 0.90 -7.36
N HIS A 109 -12.42 0.28 -8.14
CA HIS A 109 -13.53 0.95 -8.83
C HIS A 109 -14.49 1.63 -7.85
N ALA A 110 -14.79 1.01 -6.70
CA ALA A 110 -15.62 1.63 -5.68
C ALA A 110 -14.97 2.88 -5.05
N VAL A 111 -13.64 2.89 -4.92
CA VAL A 111 -12.88 4.04 -4.42
C VAL A 111 -12.81 5.16 -5.47
N GLU A 112 -12.56 4.82 -6.74
CA GLU A 112 -12.52 5.76 -7.86
C GLU A 112 -13.06 5.07 -9.12
N PRO A 113 -14.31 5.35 -9.52
CA PRO A 113 -14.93 4.67 -10.66
C PRO A 113 -14.17 4.82 -11.97
N ARG A 114 -13.42 5.91 -12.15
CA ARG A 114 -12.66 6.23 -13.38
C ARG A 114 -11.29 5.54 -13.42
N ALA A 115 -10.90 4.82 -12.37
CA ALA A 115 -9.59 4.18 -12.28
C ALA A 115 -9.52 2.85 -13.03
N VAL A 116 -10.66 2.17 -13.20
CA VAL A 116 -10.76 0.83 -13.76
C VAL A 116 -11.48 0.87 -15.10
N ASP A 117 -10.79 0.41 -16.13
CA ASP A 117 -11.32 0.08 -17.44
C ASP A 117 -11.59 -1.42 -17.48
N TRP A 118 -12.87 -1.78 -17.58
CA TRP A 118 -13.31 -3.17 -17.49
C TRP A 118 -13.01 -3.97 -18.76
N ASP A 119 -12.74 -3.31 -19.89
CA ASP A 119 -12.37 -3.99 -21.13
C ASP A 119 -10.96 -4.62 -21.04
N MET A 120 -10.14 -4.15 -20.08
CA MET A 120 -8.82 -4.70 -19.77
C MET A 120 -8.87 -5.89 -18.79
N VAL A 121 -10.04 -6.19 -18.19
CA VAL A 121 -10.16 -7.20 -17.14
C VAL A 121 -10.52 -8.56 -17.72
N LEU A 122 -9.61 -9.50 -17.60
CA LEU A 122 -9.79 -10.87 -18.08
C LEU A 122 -10.69 -11.65 -17.11
N GLN A 123 -11.67 -12.39 -17.65
CA GLN A 123 -12.64 -13.16 -16.85
C GLN A 123 -12.29 -14.66 -16.75
N ASP A 124 -11.29 -15.13 -17.49
CA ASP A 124 -10.84 -16.51 -17.43
C ASP A 124 -10.00 -16.75 -16.17
N LYS A 125 -10.00 -18.02 -15.70
CA LYS A 125 -9.35 -18.41 -14.44
C LYS A 125 -7.92 -18.93 -14.65
N THR A 126 -7.30 -18.62 -15.78
CA THR A 126 -5.93 -19.04 -16.09
C THR A 126 -4.94 -18.28 -15.23
N ASP A 127 -3.78 -18.86 -14.97
CA ASP A 127 -2.75 -18.21 -14.16
C ASP A 127 -2.21 -16.94 -14.84
N ASP A 128 -2.14 -16.93 -16.17
CA ASP A 128 -1.78 -15.76 -16.96
C ASP A 128 -2.81 -14.63 -16.82
N ALA A 129 -4.10 -14.96 -16.82
CA ALA A 129 -5.17 -13.97 -16.62
C ALA A 129 -5.13 -13.37 -15.22
N LYS A 130 -4.94 -14.19 -14.18
CA LYS A 130 -4.75 -13.72 -12.81
C LYS A 130 -3.55 -12.80 -12.68
N ALA A 131 -2.40 -13.18 -13.24
CA ALA A 131 -1.20 -12.36 -13.21
C ALA A 131 -1.38 -11.03 -13.97
N SER A 132 -2.10 -11.04 -15.10
CA SER A 132 -2.43 -9.84 -15.87
C SER A 132 -3.34 -8.90 -15.07
N ASN A 133 -4.44 -9.43 -14.53
CA ASN A 133 -5.36 -8.68 -13.69
C ASN A 133 -4.65 -8.11 -12.46
N ALA A 134 -3.72 -8.86 -11.83
CA ALA A 134 -3.04 -8.42 -10.62
C ALA A 134 -2.11 -7.23 -10.89
N LYS A 135 -1.36 -7.28 -12.00
CA LYS A 135 -0.55 -6.14 -12.48
C LYS A 135 -1.43 -4.93 -12.79
N TYR A 136 -2.60 -5.17 -13.38
CA TYR A 136 -3.57 -4.12 -13.68
C TYR A 136 -4.14 -3.48 -12.41
N THR A 137 -4.57 -4.28 -11.43
CA THR A 137 -5.05 -3.85 -10.11
C THR A 137 -4.02 -2.93 -9.43
N ILE A 138 -2.75 -3.34 -9.39
CA ILE A 138 -1.66 -2.54 -8.83
C ILE A 138 -1.56 -1.19 -9.55
N SER A 139 -1.53 -1.21 -10.88
CA SER A 139 -1.42 0.01 -11.70
C SER A 139 -2.58 0.97 -11.45
N CYS A 140 -3.82 0.47 -11.36
CA CYS A 140 -5.00 1.27 -11.04
C CYS A 140 -4.94 1.86 -9.62
N ALA A 141 -4.50 1.06 -8.63
CA ALA A 141 -4.34 1.51 -7.26
C ALA A 141 -3.28 2.63 -7.12
N GLU A 142 -2.13 2.48 -7.78
CA GLU A 142 -1.08 3.50 -7.80
C GLU A 142 -1.54 4.79 -8.49
N LYS A 143 -2.27 4.67 -9.60
CA LYS A 143 -2.85 5.81 -10.33
C LYS A 143 -3.77 6.65 -9.45
N ILE A 144 -4.47 6.03 -8.51
CA ILE A 144 -5.34 6.74 -7.56
C ILE A 144 -4.62 7.21 -6.29
N GLY A 145 -3.29 7.05 -6.21
CA GLY A 145 -2.48 7.53 -5.09
C GLY A 145 -2.33 6.55 -3.93
N ALA A 146 -2.74 5.29 -4.09
CA ALA A 146 -2.50 4.28 -3.07
C ALA A 146 -0.99 3.97 -2.98
N THR A 147 -0.48 3.86 -1.76
CA THR A 147 0.87 3.34 -1.53
C THR A 147 0.83 1.82 -1.65
N VAL A 148 1.47 1.26 -2.68
CA VAL A 148 1.51 -0.18 -2.95
C VAL A 148 2.89 -0.73 -2.59
N PHE A 149 2.91 -1.86 -1.90
CA PHE A 149 4.13 -2.50 -1.38
C PHE A 149 4.31 -3.95 -1.83
N LEU A 150 3.36 -4.46 -2.60
CA LEU A 150 3.24 -5.87 -2.96
C LEU A 150 3.47 -6.06 -4.44
N THR A 151 3.91 -7.27 -4.80
CA THR A 151 4.04 -7.68 -6.19
C THR A 151 2.79 -8.43 -6.65
N TYR A 152 2.64 -8.65 -7.95
CA TYR A 152 1.49 -9.40 -8.48
C TYR A 152 1.48 -10.84 -7.97
N GLU A 153 2.66 -11.46 -7.77
CA GLU A 153 2.79 -12.80 -7.19
C GLU A 153 2.25 -12.85 -5.76
N ASP A 154 2.43 -11.79 -4.97
CA ASP A 154 1.89 -11.73 -3.61
C ASP A 154 0.35 -11.77 -3.60
N ILE A 155 -0.30 -11.26 -4.64
CA ILE A 155 -1.77 -11.31 -4.77
C ILE A 155 -2.24 -12.68 -5.25
N VAL A 156 -1.59 -13.23 -6.28
CA VAL A 156 -1.91 -14.57 -6.80
C VAL A 156 -1.74 -15.64 -5.72
N GLU A 157 -0.72 -15.51 -4.87
CA GLU A 157 -0.47 -16.39 -3.70
C GLU A 157 -1.31 -16.02 -2.46
N VAL A 158 -2.09 -14.93 -2.50
CA VAL A 158 -2.94 -14.43 -1.43
C VAL A 158 -2.18 -14.25 -0.10
N LYS A 159 -1.08 -13.47 -0.13
CA LYS A 159 -0.30 -13.18 1.09
C LYS A 159 -1.06 -12.23 2.02
N PRO A 160 -1.54 -12.69 3.19
CA PRO A 160 -2.56 -11.94 3.94
C PRO A 160 -2.08 -10.57 4.44
N LYS A 161 -0.82 -10.47 4.87
CA LYS A 161 -0.23 -9.19 5.32
C LYS A 161 -0.11 -8.17 4.18
N MET A 162 0.17 -8.65 2.97
CA MET A 162 0.29 -7.80 1.79
C MET A 162 -1.11 -7.31 1.37
N MET A 163 -2.10 -8.21 1.36
CA MET A 163 -3.51 -7.88 1.07
C MET A 163 -4.06 -6.86 2.06
N MET A 164 -3.86 -7.09 3.36
CA MET A 164 -4.28 -6.16 4.41
C MET A 164 -3.70 -4.76 4.18
N THR A 165 -2.40 -4.68 3.92
CA THR A 165 -1.72 -3.39 3.72
C THR A 165 -2.22 -2.67 2.47
N PHE A 166 -2.49 -3.42 1.40
CA PHE A 166 -3.06 -2.88 0.16
C PHE A 166 -4.44 -2.28 0.36
N VAL A 167 -5.35 -3.04 0.97
CA VAL A 167 -6.72 -2.60 1.22
C VAL A 167 -6.74 -1.43 2.21
N ALA A 168 -5.89 -1.45 3.25
CA ALA A 168 -5.70 -0.31 4.14
C ALA A 168 -5.25 0.95 3.39
N SER A 169 -4.34 0.81 2.43
CA SER A 169 -3.87 1.91 1.59
C SER A 169 -5.01 2.52 0.76
N LEU A 170 -5.86 1.68 0.15
CA LEU A 170 -7.06 2.11 -0.56
C LEU A 170 -8.07 2.81 0.35
N MET A 171 -8.27 2.29 1.57
CA MET A 171 -9.12 2.89 2.59
C MET A 171 -8.66 4.30 2.95
N LEU A 172 -7.35 4.48 3.14
CA LEU A 172 -6.75 5.76 3.47
C LEU A 172 -6.97 6.78 2.33
N VAL A 173 -6.72 6.38 1.09
CA VAL A 173 -6.97 7.23 -0.09
C VAL A 173 -8.43 7.68 -0.15
N ASN A 174 -9.37 6.75 0.07
CA ASN A 174 -10.79 7.07 0.10
C ASN A 174 -11.15 8.06 1.23
N HIS A 175 -10.57 7.92 2.42
CA HIS A 175 -10.76 8.89 3.52
C HIS A 175 -10.21 10.27 3.18
N GLN A 176 -9.02 10.34 2.60
CA GLN A 176 -8.39 11.59 2.21
C GLN A 176 -9.19 12.32 1.12
N ARG A 177 -9.72 11.60 0.14
CA ARG A 177 -10.61 12.19 -0.89
C ARG A 177 -11.89 12.76 -0.31
N LYS A 178 -12.57 12.01 0.56
CA LYS A 178 -13.78 12.51 1.23
C LYS A 178 -13.51 13.79 2.03
N ALA A 179 -12.35 13.91 2.66
CA ALA A 179 -11.98 15.12 3.38
C ALA A 179 -11.80 16.34 2.44
N LEU A 180 -11.29 16.12 1.22
CA LEU A 180 -11.16 17.17 0.21
C LEU A 180 -12.54 17.62 -0.30
N ASP A 181 -13.43 16.68 -0.62
CA ASP A 181 -14.77 17.01 -1.14
C ASP A 181 -15.61 17.83 -0.14
N VAL A 182 -15.48 17.54 1.16
CA VAL A 182 -16.16 18.30 2.23
C VAL A 182 -15.59 19.71 2.39
N GLY A 183 -14.29 19.89 2.13
CA GLY A 183 -13.61 21.20 2.21
C GLY A 183 -14.02 22.21 1.13
N PHE A 184 -14.63 21.77 0.03
CA PHE A 184 -15.15 22.65 -1.03
C PHE A 184 -16.62 23.06 -0.84
N THR A 185 -17.30 22.53 0.19
CA THR A 185 -18.73 22.78 0.46
C THR A 185 -18.95 23.76 1.63
N GLN A 186 -17.88 24.43 2.11
CA GLN A 186 -17.95 25.55 3.07
C GLN A 186 -17.36 26.81 2.43
#